data_AF-A0A178WHW3-F1
#
_entry.id   AF-A0A178WHW3-F1
#
_cell.length_a   1.000
_cell.length_b   1.000
_cell.length_c   1.000
_cell.angle_alpha   90.00
_cell.angle_beta   90.00
_cell.angle_gamma   90.00
#
_symmetry.space_group_name_H-M   'P 1'
#
loop_
_entity.id
_entity.type
_entity.pdbx_description
1 polymer ?
#
loop_
_entity_poly.entity_id
_entity_poly.type
_entity_poly.pdbx_seq_one_letter_code
_entity_poly.pdbx_strand_id
1 'polypeptide(L)'
;MDESLDNEDPQTVLKCIIIAETRISSSSLDSAHAAAFNRFTAPWVNSKVVLLGVSFFENQKRYNRAVYLLRRLLSCFNCDGRRGYWTVRLSTDLEHMGRPNESLTVAEQGLLDPWVRAGSRVALQRRILRLAKPPRRWKTPTFSNLVDNKIPEVTIQGRSLNCEVGIKNRFYGEDGEQCGVEQLALQYYSGEGGGWQGIHTESSIWLTIFGLLMWDILFSDVPGVFQTRFQTAPLDLETESFYLTRKETIESQLEKVANGMAEEILIISYETQRGTACRGVAWERFSLEELRAAVACVGGMCIASLCRHLAQDYRSWCSGMPDLLVWRFKENGYEGEAKLVEVKSEKDRLSEQQRAWLLLLMDSGFNVEICKVRPASLIKT
;
A
#
# COMPACT_ATOMS: atom_id res chain seq x y z
N MET A 1 6.61 -22.73 -15.29
CA MET A 1 5.76 -22.61 -14.09
C MET A 1 4.47 -21.89 -14.47
N ASP A 2 4.53 -20.60 -14.84
CA ASP A 2 3.32 -19.83 -15.20
C ASP A 2 2.53 -20.47 -16.34
N GLU A 3 3.17 -20.78 -17.47
CA GLU A 3 2.54 -21.53 -18.57
C GLU A 3 1.94 -22.87 -18.13
N SER A 4 2.58 -23.56 -17.18
CA SER A 4 2.08 -24.85 -16.66
C SER A 4 0.88 -24.66 -15.71
N LEU A 5 0.78 -23.52 -15.02
CA LEU A 5 -0.39 -23.16 -14.22
C LEU A 5 -1.57 -22.84 -15.14
N ASP A 6 -1.32 -22.10 -16.23
CA ASP A 6 -2.34 -21.74 -17.22
C ASP A 6 -2.86 -22.96 -17.99
N ASN A 7 -1.97 -23.90 -18.31
CA ASN A 7 -2.32 -25.14 -19.01
C ASN A 7 -2.79 -26.28 -18.07
N GLU A 8 -2.98 -25.99 -16.78
CA GLU A 8 -3.39 -26.97 -15.77
C GLU A 8 -2.52 -28.26 -15.75
N ASP A 9 -1.20 -28.14 -15.87
CA ASP A 9 -0.23 -29.26 -15.78
C ASP A 9 0.35 -29.38 -14.36
N PRO A 10 -0.29 -30.15 -13.45
CA PRO A 10 0.16 -30.25 -12.06
C PRO A 10 1.50 -30.98 -11.92
N GLN A 11 1.91 -31.81 -12.88
CA GLN A 11 3.15 -32.58 -12.80
C GLN A 11 4.36 -31.67 -13.02
N THR A 12 4.30 -30.82 -14.04
CA THR A 12 5.37 -29.85 -14.30
C THR A 12 5.42 -28.79 -13.21
N VAL A 13 4.26 -28.34 -12.71
CA VAL A 13 4.18 -27.44 -11.55
C VAL A 13 4.90 -28.04 -10.34
N LEU A 14 4.63 -29.30 -10.00
CA LEU A 14 5.28 -29.97 -8.87
C LEU A 14 6.80 -30.09 -9.05
N LYS A 15 7.27 -30.41 -10.26
CA LYS A 15 8.70 -30.46 -10.57
C LYS A 15 9.35 -29.09 -10.39
N CYS A 16 8.73 -28.01 -10.88
CA CYS A 16 9.22 -26.65 -10.71
C CYS A 16 9.33 -26.28 -9.22
N ILE A 17 8.33 -26.64 -8.41
CA ILE A 17 8.33 -26.38 -6.96
C ILE A 17 9.52 -27.09 -6.29
N ILE A 18 9.70 -28.39 -6.53
CA ILE A 18 10.79 -29.18 -5.93
C ILE A 18 12.16 -28.60 -6.31
N ILE A 19 12.36 -28.29 -7.59
CA ILE A 19 13.62 -27.71 -8.07
C ILE A 19 13.87 -26.35 -7.41
N ALA A 20 12.86 -25.49 -7.34
CA ALA A 20 13.02 -24.17 -6.73
C ALA A 20 13.28 -24.26 -5.22
N GLU A 21 12.60 -25.16 -4.51
CA GLU A 21 12.75 -25.36 -3.07
C GLU A 21 14.17 -25.84 -2.68
N THR A 22 14.79 -26.67 -3.51
CA THR A 22 16.18 -27.12 -3.30
C THR A 22 17.22 -26.03 -3.61
N ARG A 23 16.81 -24.99 -4.37
CA ARG A 23 17.69 -23.89 -4.81
C ARG A 23 17.51 -22.61 -4.00
N ILE A 24 16.54 -22.55 -3.08
CA ILE A 24 16.50 -21.48 -2.09
C ILE A 24 17.53 -21.75 -0.99
N SER A 25 18.31 -20.73 -0.66
CA SER A 25 19.32 -20.75 0.38
C SER A 25 19.31 -19.42 1.13
N SER A 26 19.88 -19.40 2.34
CA SER A 26 20.09 -18.16 3.07
C SER A 26 21.11 -17.29 2.35
N SER A 27 20.70 -16.11 1.88
CA SER A 27 21.65 -15.12 1.38
C SER A 27 22.19 -14.29 2.53
N SER A 28 23.49 -14.43 2.81
CA SER A 28 24.26 -13.51 3.66
C SER A 28 24.85 -12.43 2.77
N LEU A 29 24.05 -11.44 2.42
CA LEU A 29 24.52 -10.27 1.68
C LEU A 29 24.55 -9.10 2.66
N ASP A 30 25.73 -8.86 3.23
CA ASP A 30 25.94 -7.94 4.36
C ASP A 30 26.08 -6.46 3.95
N SER A 31 26.06 -6.12 2.66
CA SER A 31 26.22 -4.73 2.21
C SER A 31 24.94 -4.14 1.60
N ALA A 32 24.75 -2.83 1.79
CA ALA A 32 23.67 -2.04 1.20
C ALA A 32 23.62 -2.18 -0.34
N HIS A 33 24.80 -2.24 -0.97
CA HIS A 33 24.92 -2.50 -2.40
C HIS A 33 24.37 -3.88 -2.74
N ALA A 34 24.73 -4.91 -1.97
CA ALA A 34 24.25 -6.27 -2.20
C ALA A 34 22.74 -6.45 -1.95
N ALA A 35 22.13 -5.66 -1.07
CA ALA A 35 20.68 -5.67 -0.83
C ALA A 35 19.88 -5.27 -2.09
N ALA A 36 20.33 -4.23 -2.81
CA ALA A 36 19.69 -3.78 -4.06
C ALA A 36 19.74 -4.84 -5.17
N PHE A 37 20.80 -5.67 -5.19
CA PHE A 37 20.99 -6.75 -6.15
C PHE A 37 20.38 -8.09 -5.73
N ASN A 38 19.97 -8.25 -4.47
CA ASN A 38 19.43 -9.52 -3.97
C ASN A 38 18.26 -10.03 -4.84
N ARG A 39 17.43 -9.12 -5.35
CA ARG A 39 16.31 -9.43 -6.27
C ARG A 39 16.72 -9.96 -7.64
N PHE A 40 17.98 -9.81 -8.03
CA PHE A 40 18.54 -10.31 -9.30
C PHE A 40 19.33 -11.60 -9.13
N THR A 41 19.22 -12.27 -7.97
CA THR A 41 19.90 -13.53 -7.70
C THR A 41 19.01 -14.75 -7.99
N ALA A 42 19.63 -15.88 -8.34
CA ALA A 42 18.91 -17.12 -8.57
C ALA A 42 18.10 -17.60 -7.34
N PRO A 43 18.61 -17.57 -6.09
CA PRO A 43 17.81 -17.90 -4.91
C PRO A 43 16.54 -17.04 -4.78
N TRP A 44 16.65 -15.74 -5.07
CA TRP A 44 15.50 -14.84 -5.01
C TRP A 44 14.46 -15.15 -6.08
N VAL A 45 14.87 -15.46 -7.33
CA VAL A 45 13.94 -15.92 -8.37
C VAL A 45 13.27 -17.24 -7.97
N ASN A 46 14.04 -18.21 -7.45
CA ASN A 46 13.47 -19.47 -6.95
C ASN A 46 12.47 -19.26 -5.82
N SER A 47 12.69 -18.27 -4.94
CA SER A 47 11.72 -17.94 -3.88
C SER A 47 10.35 -17.51 -4.42
N LYS A 48 10.30 -16.87 -5.60
CA LYS A 48 9.02 -16.54 -6.27
C LYS A 48 8.32 -17.80 -6.76
N VAL A 49 9.05 -18.74 -7.34
CA VAL A 49 8.51 -20.04 -7.79
C VAL A 49 7.98 -20.83 -6.59
N VAL A 50 8.71 -20.86 -5.47
CA VAL A 50 8.22 -21.48 -4.23
C VAL A 50 6.93 -20.80 -3.74
N LEU A 51 6.85 -19.47 -3.80
CA LEU A 51 5.64 -18.73 -3.43
C LEU A 51 4.45 -19.05 -4.33
N LEU A 52 4.65 -19.20 -5.64
CA LEU A 52 3.60 -19.70 -6.54
C LEU A 52 3.18 -21.13 -6.17
N GLY A 53 4.14 -21.97 -5.76
CA GLY A 53 3.87 -23.30 -5.23
C GLY A 53 3.00 -23.32 -3.97
N VAL A 54 3.17 -22.34 -3.09
CA VAL A 54 2.27 -22.14 -1.93
C VAL A 54 0.84 -21.92 -2.42
N SER A 55 0.61 -20.95 -3.30
CA SER A 55 -0.73 -20.66 -3.85
C SER A 55 -1.35 -21.88 -4.54
N PHE A 56 -0.55 -22.64 -5.31
CA PHE A 56 -0.99 -23.88 -5.94
C PHE A 56 -1.48 -24.91 -4.91
N PHE A 57 -0.74 -25.13 -3.83
CA PHE A 57 -1.17 -26.07 -2.78
C PHE A 57 -2.37 -25.56 -1.98
N GLU A 58 -2.45 -24.26 -1.70
CA GLU A 58 -3.61 -23.65 -1.05
C GLU A 58 -4.90 -23.84 -1.87
N ASN A 59 -4.84 -23.64 -3.19
CA ASN A 59 -5.97 -23.89 -4.10
C ASN A 59 -6.44 -25.35 -4.08
N GLN A 60 -5.50 -26.29 -3.92
CA GLN A 60 -5.82 -27.71 -3.75
C GLN A 60 -6.21 -28.10 -2.31
N LYS A 61 -6.33 -27.14 -1.39
CA LYS A 61 -6.58 -27.36 0.05
C LYS A 61 -5.52 -28.23 0.72
N ARG A 62 -4.30 -28.29 0.16
CA ARG A 62 -3.14 -29.03 0.68
C ARG A 62 -2.30 -28.15 1.60
N TYR A 63 -2.95 -27.60 2.63
CA TYR A 63 -2.36 -26.62 3.54
C TYR A 63 -1.09 -27.10 4.26
N ASN A 64 -0.95 -28.40 4.49
CA ASN A 64 0.27 -28.97 5.08
C ASN A 64 1.52 -28.72 4.22
N ARG A 65 1.39 -28.80 2.89
CA ARG A 65 2.50 -28.52 1.95
C ARG A 65 2.75 -27.02 1.82
N ALA A 66 1.70 -26.21 1.77
CA ALA A 66 1.80 -24.75 1.78
C ALA A 66 2.54 -24.24 3.03
N VAL A 67 2.13 -24.68 4.23
CA VAL A 67 2.78 -24.37 5.51
C VAL A 67 4.25 -24.75 5.51
N TYR A 68 4.59 -25.93 4.98
CA TYR A 68 5.98 -26.37 4.87
C TYR A 68 6.82 -25.41 4.00
N LEU A 69 6.33 -25.04 2.81
CA LEU A 69 7.03 -24.09 1.94
C LEU A 69 7.12 -22.68 2.53
N LEU A 70 6.08 -22.21 3.21
CA LEU A 70 6.10 -20.91 3.90
C LEU A 70 7.13 -20.87 5.02
N ARG A 71 7.25 -21.95 5.81
CA ARG A 71 8.31 -22.09 6.82
C ARG A 71 9.70 -22.10 6.18
N ARG A 72 9.87 -22.81 5.05
CA ARG A 72 11.12 -22.80 4.28
C ARG A 72 11.48 -21.39 3.82
N LEU A 73 10.54 -20.64 3.22
CA LEU A 73 10.76 -19.25 2.81
C LEU A 73 11.18 -18.36 3.98
N LEU A 74 10.47 -18.43 5.10
CA LEU A 74 10.78 -17.64 6.31
C LEU A 74 12.15 -18.02 6.93
N SER A 75 12.60 -19.27 6.76
CA SER A 75 13.91 -19.71 7.24
C SER A 75 15.08 -19.31 6.34
N CYS A 76 14.85 -19.19 5.03
CA CYS A 76 15.91 -18.87 4.07
C CYS A 76 16.06 -17.35 3.87
N PHE A 77 15.00 -16.56 4.01
CA PHE A 77 15.03 -15.14 3.67
C PHE A 77 14.76 -14.29 4.91
N ASN A 78 15.79 -14.04 5.71
CA ASN A 78 15.68 -13.30 6.98
C ASN A 78 15.47 -11.79 6.80
N CYS A 79 15.91 -11.24 5.67
CA CYS A 79 15.84 -9.82 5.33
C CYS A 79 15.12 -9.60 3.99
N ASP A 80 13.82 -9.89 3.92
CA ASP A 80 13.02 -9.74 2.70
C ASP A 80 11.69 -9.05 3.01
N GLY A 81 11.33 -8.04 2.20
CA GLY A 81 10.06 -7.30 2.36
C GLY A 81 8.80 -8.16 2.20
N ARG A 82 8.90 -9.40 1.68
CA ARG A 82 7.77 -10.33 1.54
C ARG A 82 7.49 -11.14 2.82
N ARG A 83 8.34 -11.05 3.85
CA ARG A 83 8.18 -11.81 5.11
C ARG A 83 6.84 -11.52 5.80
N GLY A 84 6.36 -10.28 5.75
CA GLY A 84 5.01 -9.92 6.19
C GLY A 84 3.92 -10.77 5.53
N TYR A 85 3.92 -10.81 4.20
CA TYR A 85 2.96 -11.61 3.44
C TYR A 85 3.05 -13.10 3.79
N TRP A 86 4.26 -13.67 3.80
CA TRP A 86 4.46 -15.09 4.12
C TRP A 86 3.98 -15.45 5.54
N THR A 87 4.23 -14.58 6.51
CA THR A 87 3.80 -14.80 7.90
C THR A 87 2.28 -14.77 8.04
N VAL A 88 1.62 -13.83 7.36
CA VAL A 88 0.15 -13.75 7.31
C VAL A 88 -0.44 -15.01 6.66
N ARG A 89 0.13 -15.47 5.53
CA ARG A 89 -0.30 -16.71 4.87
C ARG A 89 -0.09 -17.93 5.77
N LEU A 90 1.09 -18.06 6.39
CA LEU A 90 1.40 -19.16 7.29
C LEU A 90 0.41 -19.24 8.45
N SER A 91 0.15 -18.11 9.10
CA SER A 91 -0.82 -18.04 10.19
C SER A 91 -2.25 -18.39 9.71
N THR A 92 -2.62 -18.02 8.49
CA THR A 92 -3.92 -18.35 7.89
C THR A 92 -4.05 -19.85 7.59
N ASP A 93 -3.05 -20.45 6.97
CA ASP A 93 -3.07 -21.88 6.62
C ASP A 93 -3.08 -22.77 7.86
N LEU A 94 -2.43 -22.34 8.94
CA LEU A 94 -2.49 -23.05 10.22
C LEU A 94 -3.90 -23.05 10.82
N GLU A 95 -4.70 -22.00 10.63
CA GLU A 95 -6.12 -22.03 11.01
C GLU A 95 -6.92 -22.98 10.14
N HIS A 96 -6.68 -23.02 8.82
CA HIS A 96 -7.32 -23.99 7.92
C HIS A 96 -7.00 -25.44 8.30
N MET A 97 -5.82 -25.69 8.88
CA MET A 97 -5.43 -27.01 9.42
C MET A 97 -6.01 -27.30 10.82
N GLY A 98 -6.82 -26.40 11.40
CA GLY A 98 -7.37 -26.59 12.75
C GLY A 98 -6.34 -26.39 13.87
N ARG A 99 -5.28 -25.62 13.62
CA ARG A 99 -4.17 -25.35 14.58
C ARG A 99 -4.14 -23.89 15.04
N PRO A 100 -5.21 -23.36 15.67
CA PRO A 100 -5.34 -21.94 16.00
C PRO A 100 -4.31 -21.44 17.02
N ASN A 101 -3.82 -22.30 17.93
CA ASN A 101 -2.80 -21.91 18.89
C ASN A 101 -1.45 -21.65 18.22
N GLU A 102 -1.07 -22.49 17.26
CA GLU A 102 0.16 -22.29 16.49
C GLU A 102 0.01 -21.10 15.53
N SER A 103 -1.17 -20.92 14.93
CA SER A 103 -1.51 -19.72 14.15
C SER A 103 -1.33 -18.44 14.96
N LEU A 104 -1.83 -18.41 16.20
CA LEU A 104 -1.67 -17.30 17.12
C LEU A 104 -0.19 -17.05 17.44
N THR A 105 0.58 -18.09 17.77
CA THR A 105 2.01 -17.96 18.04
C THR A 105 2.77 -17.39 16.83
N VAL A 106 2.46 -17.85 15.62
CA VAL A 106 3.07 -17.30 14.38
C VAL A 106 2.72 -15.83 14.20
N ALA A 107 1.47 -15.43 14.48
CA ALA A 107 1.08 -14.03 14.37
C ALA A 107 1.78 -13.15 15.42
N GLU A 108 1.87 -13.61 16.68
CA GLU A 108 2.58 -12.92 17.77
C GLU A 108 4.07 -12.76 17.44
N GLN A 109 4.73 -13.82 16.98
CA GLN A 109 6.14 -13.77 16.55
C GLN A 109 6.34 -12.88 15.33
N GLY A 110 5.41 -12.89 14.38
CA GLY A 110 5.44 -12.03 13.21
C GLY A 110 5.43 -10.54 13.54
N LEU A 111 4.79 -10.11 14.64
CA LEU A 111 4.83 -8.70 15.06
C LEU A 111 6.18 -8.26 15.62
N LEU A 112 7.03 -9.21 16.03
CA LEU A 112 8.41 -8.96 16.47
C LEU A 112 9.40 -8.86 15.30
N ASP A 113 8.99 -9.29 14.10
CA ASP A 113 9.83 -9.29 12.91
C ASP A 113 9.82 -7.89 12.25
N PRO A 114 10.99 -7.22 12.11
CA PRO A 114 11.08 -5.87 11.55
C PRO A 114 10.71 -5.79 10.06
N TRP A 115 10.64 -6.92 9.36
CA TRP A 115 10.23 -7.00 7.95
C TRP A 115 8.72 -7.21 7.76
N VAL A 116 7.95 -7.21 8.85
CA VAL A 116 6.49 -7.25 8.82
C VAL A 116 5.92 -5.85 9.01
N ARG A 117 5.52 -5.24 7.90
CA ARG A 117 5.20 -3.81 7.79
C ARG A 117 3.84 -3.56 7.14
N ALA A 118 3.39 -2.31 7.18
CA ALA A 118 2.17 -1.79 6.55
C ALA A 118 0.97 -2.76 6.71
N GLY A 119 0.29 -3.11 5.62
CA GLY A 119 -0.89 -3.97 5.66
C GLY A 119 -0.65 -5.36 6.25
N SER A 120 0.54 -5.94 6.08
CA SER A 120 0.85 -7.24 6.69
C SER A 120 0.87 -7.17 8.22
N ARG A 121 1.39 -6.06 8.76
CA ARG A 121 1.41 -5.82 10.21
C ARG A 121 0.00 -5.66 10.77
N VAL A 122 -0.85 -4.86 10.11
CA VAL A 122 -2.26 -4.68 10.50
C VAL A 122 -3.03 -6.00 10.43
N ALA A 123 -2.79 -6.81 9.40
CA ALA A 123 -3.40 -8.12 9.25
C ALA A 123 -3.06 -9.05 10.43
N LEU A 124 -1.80 -9.09 10.88
CA LEU A 124 -1.39 -9.87 12.05
C LEU A 124 -1.98 -9.31 13.35
N GLN A 125 -1.98 -8.00 13.54
CA GLN A 125 -2.59 -7.37 14.74
C GLN A 125 -4.06 -7.74 14.87
N ARG A 126 -4.86 -7.59 13.80
CA ARG A 126 -6.29 -7.96 13.78
C ARG A 126 -6.49 -9.46 14.02
N ARG A 127 -5.61 -10.30 13.48
CA ARG A 127 -5.64 -11.74 13.70
C ARG A 127 -5.39 -12.09 15.17
N ILE A 128 -4.41 -11.46 15.80
CA ILE A 128 -4.13 -11.64 17.24
C ILE A 128 -5.36 -11.23 18.05
N LEU A 129 -5.95 -10.06 17.81
CA LEU A 129 -7.15 -9.63 18.54
C LEU A 129 -8.33 -10.60 18.38
N ARG A 130 -8.46 -11.25 17.22
CA ARG A 130 -9.48 -12.28 16.97
C ARG A 130 -9.17 -13.60 17.71
N LEU A 131 -7.91 -14.05 17.69
CA LEU A 131 -7.49 -15.37 18.20
C LEU A 131 -7.15 -15.37 19.70
N ALA A 132 -6.61 -14.29 20.22
CA ALA A 132 -6.12 -14.13 21.60
C ALA A 132 -7.26 -13.94 22.62
N LYS A 133 -8.46 -14.46 22.34
CA LYS A 133 -9.58 -14.42 23.27
C LYS A 133 -9.43 -15.53 24.32
N PRO A 134 -9.96 -15.35 25.55
CA PRO A 134 -9.97 -16.41 26.56
C PRO A 134 -10.60 -17.70 26.03
N PRO A 135 -10.07 -18.89 26.38
CA PRO A 135 -8.99 -19.12 27.36
C PRO A 135 -7.55 -19.02 26.78
N ARG A 136 -7.36 -18.64 25.50
CA ARG A 136 -6.02 -18.66 24.86
C ARG A 136 -5.10 -17.59 25.40
N ARG A 137 -5.60 -16.35 25.53
CA ARG A 137 -4.93 -15.24 26.20
C ARG A 137 -5.96 -14.48 27.02
N TRP A 138 -5.51 -13.94 28.14
CA TRP A 138 -6.33 -13.14 29.06
C TRP A 138 -5.96 -11.65 29.02
N LYS A 139 -4.76 -11.32 28.53
CA LYS A 139 -4.27 -9.95 28.40
C LYS A 139 -4.55 -9.44 27.00
N THR A 140 -5.24 -8.30 26.91
CA THR A 140 -5.44 -7.59 25.65
C THR A 140 -4.12 -6.92 25.22
N PRO A 141 -3.69 -7.06 23.96
CA PRO A 141 -2.49 -6.37 23.45
C PRO A 141 -2.61 -4.84 23.51
N THR A 142 -1.48 -4.16 23.72
CA THR A 142 -1.41 -2.69 23.81
C THR A 142 -1.83 -1.99 22.53
N PHE A 143 -1.59 -2.61 21.37
CA PHE A 143 -1.98 -2.06 20.06
C PHE A 143 -3.48 -2.19 19.74
N SER A 144 -4.31 -2.74 20.63
CA SER A 144 -5.76 -2.87 20.37
C SER A 144 -6.39 -1.52 20.04
N ASN A 145 -6.06 -0.48 20.81
CA ASN A 145 -6.59 0.87 20.61
C ASN A 145 -6.27 1.41 19.22
N LEU A 146 -5.04 1.17 18.71
CA LEU A 146 -4.64 1.61 17.38
C LEU A 146 -5.44 0.92 16.27
N VAL A 147 -5.73 -0.37 16.42
CA VAL A 147 -6.51 -1.15 15.44
C VAL A 147 -8.00 -0.80 15.51
N ASP A 148 -8.48 -0.46 16.70
CA ASP A 148 -9.86 -0.10 16.99
C ASP A 148 -10.15 1.40 16.73
N ASN A 149 -9.12 2.19 16.37
CA ASN A 149 -9.28 3.60 16.04
C ASN A 149 -10.38 3.76 14.98
N LYS A 150 -11.43 4.48 15.37
CA LYS A 150 -12.60 4.68 14.53
C LYS A 150 -12.25 5.68 13.45
N ILE A 151 -12.08 5.19 12.23
CA ILE A 151 -11.92 6.03 11.04
C ILE A 151 -13.26 6.74 10.78
N PRO A 152 -13.28 8.07 10.57
CA PRO A 152 -14.50 8.80 10.22
C PRO A 152 -15.19 8.17 9.01
N GLU A 153 -16.52 8.12 9.05
CA GLU A 153 -17.32 7.47 8.00
C GLU A 153 -18.51 8.36 7.65
N VAL A 154 -18.69 8.59 6.35
CA VAL A 154 -19.89 9.18 5.77
C VAL A 154 -20.63 8.12 4.96
N THR A 155 -21.96 8.19 4.93
CA THR A 155 -22.78 7.30 4.10
C THR A 155 -23.58 8.14 3.12
N ILE A 156 -23.45 7.82 1.83
CA ILE A 156 -24.20 8.44 0.75
C ILE A 156 -25.12 7.42 0.08
N GLN A 157 -26.22 7.90 -0.50
CA GLN A 157 -27.16 7.06 -1.23
C GLN A 157 -26.92 7.18 -2.74
N GLY A 158 -26.86 6.05 -3.43
CA GLY A 158 -26.73 5.98 -4.89
C GLY A 158 -27.81 5.11 -5.50
N ARG A 159 -28.42 5.53 -6.61
CA ARG A 159 -29.36 4.69 -7.36
C ARG A 159 -28.56 3.63 -8.14
N SER A 160 -28.57 2.40 -7.65
CA SER A 160 -27.81 1.28 -8.26
C SER A 160 -28.48 0.77 -9.53
N LEU A 161 -27.69 0.49 -10.56
CA LEU A 161 -28.15 -0.09 -11.83
C LEU A 161 -28.18 -1.62 -11.79
N ASN A 162 -27.13 -2.25 -11.25
CA ASN A 162 -26.98 -3.70 -11.20
C ASN A 162 -26.31 -4.10 -9.88
N CYS A 163 -26.85 -5.11 -9.20
CA CYS A 163 -26.28 -5.71 -7.99
C CYS A 163 -25.81 -7.16 -8.26
N GLU A 164 -25.23 -7.42 -9.43
CA GLU A 164 -24.69 -8.74 -9.77
C GLU A 164 -23.28 -8.94 -9.19
N VAL A 165 -23.03 -10.12 -8.62
CA VAL A 165 -21.75 -10.47 -8.02
C VAL A 165 -20.71 -10.64 -9.14
N GLY A 166 -19.68 -9.77 -9.15
CA GLY A 166 -18.56 -9.84 -10.10
C GLY A 166 -18.56 -8.76 -11.19
N ILE A 167 -19.62 -7.94 -11.28
CA ILE A 167 -19.66 -6.77 -12.17
C ILE A 167 -19.37 -5.51 -11.33
N LYS A 168 -18.59 -4.57 -11.86
CA LYS A 168 -18.36 -3.27 -11.19
C LYS A 168 -19.71 -2.59 -10.96
N ASN A 169 -20.01 -2.23 -9.71
CA ASN A 169 -21.25 -1.52 -9.37
C ASN A 169 -21.29 -0.19 -10.14
N ARG A 170 -22.37 0.02 -10.92
CA ARG A 170 -22.65 1.28 -11.62
C ARG A 170 -23.84 1.96 -10.95
N PHE A 171 -23.75 3.28 -10.85
CA PHE A 171 -24.77 4.13 -10.24
C PHE A 171 -25.23 5.18 -11.25
N TYR A 172 -26.43 5.73 -11.06
CA TYR A 172 -26.82 6.98 -11.72
C TYR A 172 -26.26 8.16 -10.95
N GLY A 173 -25.53 9.03 -11.66
CA GLY A 173 -25.10 10.33 -11.13
C GLY A 173 -26.24 11.33 -11.04
N GLU A 174 -25.96 12.51 -10.46
CA GLU A 174 -26.93 13.61 -10.36
C GLU A 174 -27.39 14.13 -11.74
N ASP A 175 -26.53 13.98 -12.75
CA ASP A 175 -26.78 14.28 -14.16
C ASP A 175 -27.65 13.23 -14.87
N GLY A 176 -27.99 12.13 -14.21
CA GLY A 176 -28.73 11.00 -14.80
C GLY A 176 -27.87 10.07 -15.65
N GLU A 177 -26.55 10.29 -15.72
CA GLU A 177 -25.60 9.46 -16.47
C GLU A 177 -25.06 8.30 -15.61
N GLN A 178 -24.56 7.25 -16.26
CA GLN A 178 -24.00 6.10 -15.54
C GLN A 178 -22.57 6.38 -15.07
N CYS A 179 -22.33 6.31 -13.77
CA CYS A 179 -21.02 6.56 -13.17
C CYS A 179 -20.56 5.43 -12.24
N GLY A 180 -19.24 5.40 -11.96
CA GLY A 180 -18.63 4.54 -10.95
C GLY A 180 -18.90 5.04 -9.53
N VAL A 181 -18.57 4.22 -8.53
CA VAL A 181 -18.80 4.55 -7.11
C VAL A 181 -17.96 5.77 -6.67
N GLU A 182 -16.76 5.89 -7.21
CA GLU A 182 -15.82 6.97 -6.93
C GLU A 182 -16.30 8.30 -7.52
N GLN A 183 -16.86 8.26 -8.74
CA GLN A 183 -17.42 9.45 -9.39
C GLN A 183 -18.69 9.95 -8.67
N LEU A 184 -19.54 9.04 -8.19
CA LEU A 184 -20.70 9.40 -7.38
C LEU A 184 -20.27 10.07 -6.06
N ALA A 185 -19.21 9.57 -5.42
CA ALA A 185 -18.66 10.19 -4.23
C ALA A 185 -18.09 11.59 -4.53
N LEU A 186 -17.42 11.79 -5.66
CA LEU A 186 -16.95 13.12 -6.09
C LEU A 186 -18.12 14.09 -6.31
N GLN A 187 -19.20 13.65 -6.96
CA GLN A 187 -20.42 14.47 -7.13
C GLN A 187 -20.97 14.91 -5.77
N TYR A 188 -21.10 13.97 -4.82
CA TYR A 188 -21.52 14.27 -3.45
C TYR A 188 -20.63 15.34 -2.80
N TYR A 189 -19.31 15.17 -2.80
CA TYR A 189 -18.42 16.16 -2.19
C TYR A 189 -18.47 17.52 -2.88
N SER A 190 -18.68 17.56 -4.20
CA SER A 190 -18.83 18.82 -4.95
C SER A 190 -20.14 19.56 -4.64
N GLY A 191 -21.22 18.83 -4.35
CA GLY A 191 -22.53 19.37 -4.01
C GLY A 191 -22.79 19.36 -2.51
N GLU A 192 -23.70 18.48 -2.08
CA GLU A 192 -24.21 18.38 -0.70
C GLU A 192 -23.13 18.16 0.36
N GLY A 193 -22.00 17.55 -0.02
CA GLY A 193 -20.85 17.25 0.83
C GLY A 193 -19.95 18.46 1.13
N GLY A 194 -20.29 19.66 0.63
CA GLY A 194 -19.71 20.92 1.11
C GLY A 194 -18.85 21.69 0.12
N GLY A 195 -19.09 21.54 -1.20
CA GLY A 195 -18.47 22.39 -2.22
C GLY A 195 -16.99 22.09 -2.48
N TRP A 196 -16.59 20.83 -2.38
CA TRP A 196 -15.19 20.42 -2.58
C TRP A 196 -14.86 20.26 -4.07
N GLN A 197 -13.63 20.61 -4.43
CA GLN A 197 -13.00 20.11 -5.66
C GLN A 197 -12.35 18.75 -5.35
N GLY A 198 -12.21 17.88 -6.36
CA GLY A 198 -11.54 16.61 -6.12
C GLY A 198 -11.29 15.77 -7.35
N ILE A 199 -10.40 14.80 -7.19
CA ILE A 199 -9.94 13.90 -8.24
C ILE A 199 -9.78 12.47 -7.70
N HIS A 200 -9.98 11.51 -8.60
CA HIS A 200 -9.74 10.09 -8.36
C HIS A 200 -8.28 9.73 -8.69
N THR A 201 -7.45 9.57 -7.65
CA THR A 201 -5.98 9.57 -7.77
C THR A 201 -5.34 8.25 -7.36
N GLU A 202 -5.97 7.52 -6.44
CA GLU A 202 -5.36 6.40 -5.73
C GLU A 202 -3.94 6.78 -5.23
N SER A 203 -2.96 5.87 -5.34
CA SER A 203 -1.58 6.14 -4.91
C SER A 203 -0.80 7.07 -5.84
N SER A 204 -1.25 7.26 -7.07
CA SER A 204 -0.41 7.85 -8.12
C SER A 204 -0.10 9.34 -7.94
N ILE A 205 -1.03 10.13 -7.38
CA ILE A 205 -0.76 11.56 -7.09
C ILE A 205 0.31 11.70 -6.02
N TRP A 206 0.25 10.88 -4.97
CA TRP A 206 1.18 10.92 -3.85
C TRP A 206 2.57 10.46 -4.25
N LEU A 207 2.65 9.44 -5.13
CA LEU A 207 3.92 9.02 -5.72
C LEU A 207 4.51 10.08 -6.66
N THR A 208 3.66 10.82 -7.38
CA THR A 208 4.09 11.94 -8.23
C THR A 208 4.63 13.07 -7.38
N ILE A 209 3.90 13.48 -6.33
CA ILE A 209 4.35 14.49 -5.36
C ILE A 209 5.68 14.06 -4.71
N PHE A 210 5.79 12.81 -4.27
CA PHE A 210 7.05 12.30 -3.72
C PHE A 210 8.20 12.37 -4.72
N GLY A 211 7.98 11.95 -5.97
CA GLY A 211 8.99 11.98 -7.02
C GLY A 211 9.48 13.40 -7.33
N LEU A 212 8.57 14.37 -7.36
CA LEU A 212 8.90 15.78 -7.58
C LEU A 212 9.64 16.38 -6.38
N LEU A 213 9.11 16.22 -5.16
CA LEU A 213 9.71 16.81 -3.96
C LEU A 213 11.06 16.21 -3.59
N MET A 214 11.30 14.95 -3.97
CA MET A 214 12.52 14.21 -3.63
C MET A 214 13.43 14.01 -4.84
N TRP A 215 13.23 14.76 -5.94
CA TRP A 215 13.91 14.53 -7.21
C TRP A 215 15.44 14.45 -7.08
N ASP A 216 16.06 15.46 -6.48
CA ASP A 216 17.52 15.53 -6.30
C ASP A 216 18.05 14.41 -5.40
N ILE A 217 17.23 13.89 -4.50
CA ILE A 217 17.57 12.77 -3.60
C ILE A 217 17.46 11.44 -4.35
N LEU A 218 16.42 11.28 -5.16
CA LEU A 218 16.22 10.07 -5.98
C LEU A 218 17.37 9.88 -6.97
N PHE A 219 17.85 10.98 -7.56
CA PHE A 219 18.92 10.98 -8.56
C PHE A 219 20.28 11.44 -8.01
N SER A 220 20.45 11.47 -6.70
CA SER A 220 21.74 11.77 -6.05
C SER A 220 22.81 10.74 -6.44
N ASP A 221 24.07 11.17 -6.52
CA ASP A 221 25.20 10.31 -6.82
C ASP A 221 25.55 9.37 -5.64
N VAL A 222 24.90 8.20 -5.61
CA VAL A 222 25.21 7.12 -4.68
C VAL A 222 25.86 5.96 -5.44
N PRO A 223 27.04 5.48 -5.03
CA PRO A 223 27.76 4.44 -5.75
C PRO A 223 26.92 3.19 -6.01
N GLY A 224 26.77 2.89 -7.31
CA GLY A 224 26.25 1.61 -7.76
C GLY A 224 24.73 1.41 -7.67
N VAL A 225 23.97 2.46 -7.34
CA VAL A 225 22.49 2.40 -7.45
C VAL A 225 22.00 2.71 -8.87
N PHE A 226 22.85 3.30 -9.71
CA PHE A 226 22.64 3.49 -11.14
C PHE A 226 23.73 2.74 -11.93
N GLN A 227 23.31 1.73 -12.68
CA GLN A 227 24.13 0.83 -13.50
C GLN A 227 23.99 1.14 -15.00
N THR A 228 22.86 1.72 -15.42
CA THR A 228 22.61 2.07 -16.82
C THR A 228 21.96 3.45 -16.93
N ARG A 229 22.06 4.05 -18.12
CA ARG A 229 21.47 5.36 -18.46
C ARG A 229 19.93 5.34 -18.59
N PHE A 230 19.30 4.15 -18.51
CA PHE A 230 17.87 3.97 -18.74
C PHE A 230 17.07 3.70 -17.45
N GLN A 231 17.71 3.84 -16.30
CA GLN A 231 17.03 3.67 -15.01
C GLN A 231 16.13 4.85 -14.69
N THR A 232 14.91 4.57 -14.28
CA THR A 232 13.91 5.55 -13.86
C THR A 232 13.88 5.76 -12.33
N ALA A 233 14.70 5.01 -11.59
CA ALA A 233 14.86 5.10 -10.15
C ALA A 233 16.18 4.43 -9.73
N PRO A 234 16.71 4.77 -8.55
CA PRO A 234 17.89 4.10 -8.02
C PRO A 234 17.53 2.67 -7.58
N LEU A 235 18.45 1.72 -7.77
CA LEU A 235 18.20 0.30 -7.49
C LEU A 235 17.92 0.00 -6.02
N ASP A 236 18.24 0.91 -5.10
CA ASP A 236 18.02 0.76 -3.66
C ASP A 236 16.67 1.34 -3.18
N LEU A 237 15.87 2.03 -4.03
CA LEU A 237 14.63 2.70 -3.63
C LEU A 237 13.65 1.83 -2.82
N GLU A 238 13.58 0.54 -3.14
CA GLU A 238 12.69 -0.43 -2.49
C GLU A 238 13.38 -1.25 -1.39
N THR A 239 14.45 -0.72 -0.82
CA THR A 239 15.28 -1.35 0.21
C THR A 239 15.55 -0.37 1.35
N GLU A 240 15.91 -0.88 2.52
CA GLU A 240 16.20 -0.04 3.69
C GLU A 240 17.39 0.90 3.46
N SER A 241 18.31 0.56 2.55
CA SER A 241 19.49 1.37 2.29
C SER A 241 19.17 2.70 1.61
N PHE A 242 18.05 2.85 0.91
CA PHE A 242 17.70 4.13 0.28
C PHE A 242 17.63 5.27 1.30
N TYR A 243 16.85 5.07 2.37
CA TYR A 243 16.74 6.02 3.46
C TYR A 243 18.03 6.10 4.28
N LEU A 244 18.62 4.97 4.67
CA LEU A 244 19.80 4.95 5.53
C LEU A 244 21.01 5.67 4.90
N THR A 245 21.23 5.48 3.60
CA THR A 245 22.35 6.08 2.86
C THR A 245 22.17 7.58 2.64
N ARG A 246 20.91 8.06 2.58
CA ARG A 246 20.57 9.46 2.28
C ARG A 246 19.91 10.17 3.46
N LYS A 247 20.05 9.63 4.68
CA LYS A 247 19.26 10.07 5.85
C LYS A 247 19.35 11.57 6.09
N GLU A 248 20.56 12.13 6.09
CA GLU A 248 20.79 13.55 6.36
C GLU A 248 20.13 14.44 5.29
N THR A 249 20.35 14.13 4.01
CA THR A 249 19.76 14.89 2.89
C THR A 249 18.24 14.76 2.85
N ILE A 250 17.70 13.56 3.13
CA ILE A 250 16.27 13.32 3.23
C ILE A 250 15.68 14.16 4.36
N GLU A 251 16.19 14.08 5.58
CA GLU A 251 15.61 14.81 6.70
C GLU A 251 15.72 16.33 6.50
N SER A 252 16.81 16.84 5.91
CA SER A 252 16.93 18.26 5.55
C SER A 252 15.89 18.69 4.50
N GLN A 253 15.64 17.87 3.47
CA GLN A 253 14.61 18.16 2.47
C GLN A 253 13.21 18.15 3.08
N LEU A 254 12.93 17.18 3.96
CA LEU A 254 11.65 17.07 4.65
C LEU A 254 11.42 18.26 5.59
N GLU A 255 12.45 18.80 6.23
CA GLU A 255 12.37 20.02 7.03
C GLU A 255 11.99 21.24 6.18
N LYS A 256 12.56 21.40 4.98
CA LYS A 256 12.14 22.46 4.05
C LYS A 256 10.67 22.33 3.65
N VAL A 257 10.24 21.11 3.30
CA VAL A 257 8.85 20.79 2.94
C VAL A 257 7.91 21.12 4.11
N ALA A 258 8.27 20.72 5.33
CA ALA A 258 7.52 21.03 6.55
C ALA A 258 7.40 22.54 6.79
N ASN A 259 8.45 23.31 6.49
CA ASN A 259 8.52 24.76 6.64
C ASN A 259 7.94 25.56 5.46
N GLY A 260 7.08 24.94 4.64
CA GLY A 260 6.30 25.64 3.60
C GLY A 260 6.93 25.69 2.21
N MET A 261 8.10 25.07 2.00
CA MET A 261 8.75 25.06 0.67
C MET A 261 8.16 24.03 -0.30
N ALA A 262 7.16 23.24 0.12
CA ALA A 262 6.62 22.13 -0.66
C ALA A 262 6.15 22.55 -2.06
N GLU A 263 5.35 23.61 -2.14
CA GLU A 263 4.80 24.08 -3.42
C GLU A 263 5.89 24.60 -4.36
N GLU A 264 6.84 25.38 -3.85
CA GLU A 264 7.94 25.94 -4.63
C GLU A 264 8.85 24.85 -5.21
N ILE A 265 9.27 23.89 -4.36
CA ILE A 265 10.07 22.74 -4.79
C ILE A 265 9.32 21.95 -5.85
N LEU A 266 8.02 21.69 -5.64
CA LEU A 266 7.20 20.95 -6.58
C LEU A 266 7.13 21.64 -7.95
N ILE A 267 6.91 22.96 -7.99
CA ILE A 267 6.85 23.73 -9.23
C ILE A 267 8.18 23.67 -9.96
N ILE A 268 9.29 23.93 -9.27
CA ILE A 268 10.63 23.91 -9.87
C ILE A 268 10.93 22.53 -10.46
N SER A 269 10.69 21.46 -9.72
CA SER A 269 10.91 20.09 -10.19
C SER A 269 9.97 19.72 -11.33
N TYR A 270 8.70 20.15 -11.30
CA TYR A 270 7.75 19.89 -12.38
C TYR A 270 8.21 20.54 -13.68
N GLU A 271 8.55 21.83 -13.66
CA GLU A 271 8.95 22.58 -14.86
C GLU A 271 10.30 22.12 -15.42
N THR A 272 11.28 21.85 -14.55
CA THR A 272 12.63 21.49 -14.98
C THR A 272 12.76 20.04 -15.43
N GLN A 273 11.92 19.13 -14.91
CA GLN A 273 12.07 17.69 -15.13
C GLN A 273 10.98 17.09 -16.01
N ARG A 274 10.00 17.89 -16.45
CA ARG A 274 8.84 17.43 -17.23
C ARG A 274 9.26 16.52 -18.40
N GLY A 275 8.61 15.36 -18.50
CA GLY A 275 8.88 14.36 -19.52
C GLY A 275 10.04 13.41 -19.21
N THR A 276 10.80 13.64 -18.14
CA THR A 276 11.87 12.73 -17.71
C THR A 276 11.27 11.54 -16.96
N ALA A 277 11.60 10.32 -17.39
CA ALA A 277 11.04 9.12 -16.79
C ALA A 277 11.52 8.93 -15.34
N CYS A 278 10.58 8.95 -14.38
CA CYS A 278 10.84 8.71 -12.96
C CYS A 278 9.81 7.74 -12.39
N ARG A 279 10.26 6.75 -11.61
CA ARG A 279 9.35 5.78 -10.98
C ARG A 279 8.43 6.50 -10.00
N GLY A 280 7.12 6.35 -10.23
CA GLY A 280 6.08 6.96 -9.39
C GLY A 280 5.54 8.29 -9.93
N VAL A 281 6.24 8.94 -10.87
CA VAL A 281 5.81 10.21 -11.48
C VAL A 281 4.96 9.95 -12.72
N ALA A 282 3.72 10.46 -12.71
CA ALA A 282 2.77 10.31 -13.81
C ALA A 282 2.51 11.67 -14.49
N TRP A 283 3.40 12.06 -15.41
CA TRP A 283 3.40 13.39 -16.06
C TRP A 283 2.08 13.78 -16.74
N GLU A 284 1.40 12.81 -17.36
CA GLU A 284 0.18 13.07 -18.14
C GLU A 284 -1.10 12.89 -17.32
N ARG A 285 -1.00 12.50 -16.04
CA ARG A 285 -2.18 12.19 -15.21
C ARG A 285 -2.68 13.39 -14.40
N PHE A 286 -1.78 14.31 -14.03
CA PHE A 286 -2.11 15.41 -13.13
C PHE A 286 -1.58 16.74 -13.67
N SER A 287 -2.40 17.79 -13.58
CA SER A 287 -1.97 19.14 -13.91
C SER A 287 -1.09 19.73 -12.79
N LEU A 288 -0.30 20.76 -13.11
CA LEU A 288 0.49 21.47 -12.11
C LEU A 288 -0.43 22.11 -11.06
N GLU A 289 -1.59 22.63 -11.48
CA GLU A 289 -2.58 23.23 -10.58
C GLU A 289 -3.11 22.21 -9.56
N GLU A 290 -3.41 20.98 -9.99
CA GLU A 290 -3.88 19.92 -9.09
C GLU A 290 -2.81 19.51 -8.08
N LEU A 291 -1.56 19.37 -8.53
CA LEU A 291 -0.44 19.01 -7.66
C LEU A 291 -0.14 20.11 -6.63
N ARG A 292 -0.22 21.38 -7.05
CA ARG A 292 -0.09 22.54 -6.16
C ARG A 292 -1.22 22.60 -5.14
N ALA A 293 -2.46 22.41 -5.59
CA ALA A 293 -3.61 22.39 -4.70
C ALA A 293 -3.51 21.28 -3.65
N ALA A 294 -3.04 20.09 -4.05
CA ALA A 294 -2.81 18.98 -3.13
C ALA A 294 -1.81 19.35 -2.03
N VAL A 295 -0.62 19.87 -2.36
CA VAL A 295 0.39 20.19 -1.33
C VAL A 295 0.00 21.38 -0.47
N ALA A 296 -0.65 22.40 -1.04
CA ALA A 296 -1.10 23.59 -0.32
C ALA A 296 -2.22 23.27 0.67
N CYS A 297 -3.23 22.49 0.25
CA CYS A 297 -4.40 22.18 1.08
C CYS A 297 -4.14 21.08 2.13
N VAL A 298 -3.20 20.17 1.88
CA VAL A 298 -2.78 19.13 2.85
C VAL A 298 -1.85 19.71 3.92
N GLY A 299 -0.98 20.66 3.54
CA GLY A 299 -0.02 21.31 4.42
C GLY A 299 1.33 20.58 4.51
N GLY A 300 2.39 21.37 4.69
CA GLY A 300 3.79 20.91 4.61
C GLY A 300 4.16 19.80 5.60
N MET A 301 3.64 19.85 6.84
CA MET A 301 3.92 18.83 7.87
C MET A 301 3.42 17.44 7.45
N CYS A 302 2.19 17.37 6.94
CA CYS A 302 1.56 16.15 6.45
C CYS A 302 2.32 15.60 5.23
N ILE A 303 2.64 16.46 4.26
CA ILE A 303 3.41 16.09 3.07
C ILE A 303 4.81 15.57 3.45
N ALA A 304 5.51 16.25 4.36
CA ALA A 304 6.82 15.80 4.85
C ALA A 304 6.72 14.42 5.54
N SER A 305 5.69 14.17 6.34
CA SER A 305 5.46 12.86 6.95
C SER A 305 5.24 11.78 5.88
N LEU A 306 4.40 12.04 4.87
CA LEU A 306 4.15 11.11 3.78
C LEU A 306 5.42 10.80 2.98
N CYS A 307 6.21 11.82 2.65
CA CYS A 307 7.49 11.64 1.96
C CYS A 307 8.49 10.85 2.81
N ARG A 308 8.52 11.05 4.14
CA ARG A 308 9.35 10.26 5.05
C ARG A 308 9.01 8.77 4.99
N HIS A 309 7.73 8.43 5.07
CA HIS A 309 7.29 7.02 5.04
C HIS A 309 7.60 6.34 3.70
N LEU A 310 7.40 7.05 2.58
CA LEU A 310 7.78 6.56 1.25
C LEU A 310 9.29 6.42 1.10
N ALA A 311 10.10 7.32 1.67
CA ALA A 311 11.55 7.18 1.65
C ALA A 311 12.02 5.99 2.50
N GLN A 312 11.44 5.79 3.68
CA GLN A 312 11.82 4.69 4.58
C GLN A 312 11.42 3.31 4.05
N ASP A 313 10.28 3.21 3.38
CA ASP A 313 9.82 1.94 2.82
C ASP A 313 8.87 2.13 1.63
N TYR A 314 9.45 2.54 0.50
CA TYR A 314 8.70 2.75 -0.74
C TYR A 314 7.89 1.51 -1.14
N ARG A 315 8.47 0.31 -0.95
CA ARG A 315 7.84 -0.95 -1.36
C ARG A 315 6.55 -1.23 -0.59
N SER A 316 6.55 -1.00 0.71
CA SER A 316 5.38 -1.26 1.54
C SER A 316 4.30 -0.20 1.40
N TRP A 317 4.67 1.01 0.98
CA TRP A 317 3.78 2.17 0.98
C TRP A 317 3.36 2.64 -0.43
N CYS A 318 3.96 2.16 -1.52
CA CYS A 318 3.61 2.63 -2.88
C CYS A 318 2.20 2.25 -3.38
N SER A 319 1.39 1.56 -2.58
CA SER A 319 0.02 1.16 -2.94
C SER A 319 -0.95 1.23 -1.76
N GLY A 320 -2.24 1.31 -2.08
CA GLY A 320 -3.35 1.28 -1.11
C GLY A 320 -3.68 2.64 -0.46
N MET A 321 -3.23 3.75 -1.05
CA MET A 321 -3.70 5.08 -0.69
C MET A 321 -5.20 5.24 -0.95
N PRO A 322 -5.88 6.15 -0.24
CA PRO A 322 -7.29 6.48 -0.47
C PRO A 322 -7.60 6.83 -1.93
N ASP A 323 -8.78 6.42 -2.39
CA ASP A 323 -9.21 6.59 -3.79
C ASP A 323 -9.23 8.07 -4.20
N LEU A 324 -9.84 8.93 -3.39
CA LEU A 324 -10.07 10.33 -3.71
C LEU A 324 -9.17 11.25 -2.89
N LEU A 325 -8.73 12.33 -3.54
CA LEU A 325 -8.28 13.55 -2.88
C LEU A 325 -9.32 14.63 -3.18
N VAL A 326 -9.90 15.21 -2.14
CA VAL A 326 -10.78 16.38 -2.25
C VAL A 326 -10.17 17.56 -1.49
N TRP A 327 -10.31 18.76 -2.01
CA TRP A 327 -9.81 19.99 -1.36
C TRP A 327 -10.75 21.17 -1.60
N ARG A 328 -10.57 22.20 -0.79
CA ARG A 328 -11.12 23.53 -1.03
C ARG A 328 -10.20 24.58 -0.46
N PHE A 329 -10.04 25.67 -1.19
CA PHE A 329 -9.32 26.84 -0.70
C PHE A 329 -10.23 27.68 0.19
N LYS A 330 -9.63 28.31 1.20
CA LYS A 330 -10.27 29.39 1.97
C LYS A 330 -10.36 30.64 1.10
N GLU A 331 -11.11 31.63 1.57
CA GLU A 331 -11.30 32.91 0.86
C GLU A 331 -10.00 33.64 0.52
N ASN A 332 -8.92 33.40 1.29
CA ASN A 332 -7.61 34.00 1.03
C ASN A 332 -6.89 33.40 -0.19
N GLY A 333 -7.35 32.26 -0.74
CA GLY A 333 -6.80 31.63 -1.94
C GLY A 333 -5.45 30.91 -1.80
N TYR A 334 -4.78 31.02 -0.65
CA TYR A 334 -3.45 30.44 -0.42
C TYR A 334 -3.45 29.31 0.61
N GLU A 335 -4.44 29.30 1.49
CA GLU A 335 -4.65 28.20 2.43
C GLU A 335 -5.91 27.44 2.02
N GLY A 336 -5.89 26.14 2.24
CA GLY A 336 -7.06 25.31 2.05
C GLY A 336 -7.14 24.21 3.08
N GLU A 337 -8.10 23.35 2.87
CA GLU A 337 -8.17 22.07 3.55
C GLU A 337 -8.35 20.98 2.52
N ALA A 338 -7.74 19.83 2.81
CA ALA A 338 -7.84 18.62 2.02
C ALA A 338 -8.38 17.47 2.86
N LYS A 339 -9.09 16.57 2.21
CA LYS A 339 -9.54 15.30 2.78
C LYS A 339 -9.19 14.17 1.82
N LEU A 340 -8.65 13.09 2.37
CA LEU A 340 -8.40 11.86 1.64
C LEU A 340 -9.55 10.89 1.92
N VAL A 341 -10.22 10.43 0.86
CA VAL A 341 -11.44 9.64 1.00
C VAL A 341 -11.28 8.28 0.35
N GLU A 342 -11.50 7.25 1.14
CA GLU A 342 -11.57 5.87 0.68
C GLU A 342 -13.02 5.50 0.41
N VAL A 343 -13.35 5.14 -0.82
CA VAL A 343 -14.72 4.88 -1.25
C VAL A 343 -15.01 3.39 -1.15
N LYS A 344 -16.14 3.05 -0.54
CA LYS A 344 -16.59 1.66 -0.38
C LYS A 344 -18.05 1.50 -0.75
N SER A 345 -18.33 0.55 -1.64
CA SER A 345 -19.70 0.07 -1.80
C SER A 345 -20.14 -0.70 -0.54
N GLU A 346 -21.45 -0.87 -0.35
CA GLU A 346 -22.03 -1.53 0.83
C GLU A 346 -21.39 -2.89 1.20
N LYS A 347 -20.99 -3.68 0.20
CA LYS A 347 -20.39 -5.01 0.42
C LYS A 347 -18.86 -4.99 0.46
N ASP A 348 -18.24 -3.88 0.07
CA ASP A 348 -16.78 -3.78 0.01
C ASP A 348 -16.19 -3.50 1.39
N ARG A 349 -15.00 -4.05 1.63
CA ARG A 349 -14.27 -3.93 2.89
C ARG A 349 -12.90 -3.34 2.60
N LEU A 350 -12.43 -2.50 3.51
CA LEU A 350 -11.04 -2.05 3.49
C LEU A 350 -10.08 -3.23 3.50
N SER A 351 -9.18 -3.24 2.52
CA SER A 351 -8.00 -4.10 2.56
C SER A 351 -7.12 -3.73 3.76
N GLU A 352 -6.27 -4.65 4.18
CA GLU A 352 -5.35 -4.42 5.29
C GLU A 352 -4.33 -3.31 4.97
N GLN A 353 -3.96 -3.16 3.69
CA GLN A 353 -3.09 -2.08 3.23
C GLN A 353 -3.78 -0.71 3.30
N GLN A 354 -5.04 -0.59 2.87
CA GLN A 354 -5.82 0.64 3.01
C GLN A 354 -5.99 1.02 4.49
N ARG A 355 -6.23 0.04 5.36
CA ARG A 355 -6.27 0.29 6.81
C ARG A 355 -4.94 0.81 7.35
N ALA A 356 -3.83 0.22 6.92
CA ALA A 356 -2.51 0.69 7.32
C ALA A 356 -2.28 2.15 6.90
N TRP A 357 -2.67 2.50 5.67
CA TRP A 357 -2.60 3.88 5.17
C TRP A 357 -3.49 4.83 5.96
N LEU A 358 -4.76 4.50 6.16
CA LEU A 358 -5.70 5.37 6.89
C LEU A 358 -5.22 5.65 8.32
N LEU A 359 -4.73 4.63 9.04
CA LEU A 359 -4.16 4.81 10.38
C LEU A 359 -2.91 5.69 10.36
N LEU A 360 -2.02 5.50 9.38
CA LEU A 360 -0.80 6.29 9.23
C LEU A 360 -1.09 7.76 8.91
N LEU A 361 -2.04 7.99 8.00
CA LEU A 361 -2.46 9.32 7.57
C LEU A 361 -3.08 10.07 8.75
N MET A 362 -3.96 9.42 9.53
CA MET A 362 -4.52 10.01 10.75
C MET A 362 -3.43 10.39 11.76
N ASP A 363 -2.47 9.49 12.01
CA ASP A 363 -1.34 9.75 12.92
C ASP A 363 -0.45 10.90 12.43
N SER A 364 -0.35 11.07 11.11
CA SER A 364 0.38 12.16 10.46
C SER A 364 -0.40 13.48 10.38
N GLY A 365 -1.64 13.53 10.86
CA GLY A 365 -2.48 14.74 10.88
C GLY A 365 -3.33 14.97 9.63
N PHE A 366 -3.40 14.01 8.70
CA PHE A 366 -4.29 14.12 7.54
C PHE A 366 -5.75 13.96 7.96
N ASN A 367 -6.63 14.71 7.31
CA ASN A 367 -8.08 14.48 7.38
C ASN A 367 -8.43 13.31 6.45
N VAL A 368 -8.89 12.20 7.02
CA VAL A 368 -9.29 11.00 6.26
C VAL A 368 -10.71 10.58 6.59
N GLU A 369 -11.37 9.97 5.62
CA GLU A 369 -12.74 9.50 5.77
C GLU A 369 -13.01 8.28 4.89
N ILE A 370 -13.94 7.44 5.32
CA ILE A 370 -14.50 6.36 4.50
C ILE A 370 -15.85 6.85 3.98
N CYS A 371 -16.01 6.92 2.65
CA CYS A 371 -17.30 7.19 2.02
C CYS A 371 -17.98 5.88 1.65
N LYS A 372 -19.04 5.52 2.37
CA LYS A 372 -19.85 4.33 2.07
C LYS A 372 -21.01 4.68 1.16
N VAL A 373 -21.04 4.04 0.00
CA VAL A 373 -22.15 4.16 -0.95
C VAL A 373 -23.14 3.02 -0.74
N ARG A 374 -24.37 3.38 -0.37
CA ARG A 374 -25.49 2.44 -0.24
C ARG A 374 -26.48 2.60 -1.39
N PRO A 375 -27.10 1.51 -1.87
CA PRO A 375 -28.22 1.60 -2.78
C PRO A 375 -29.33 2.45 -2.15
N ALA A 376 -29.88 3.39 -2.91
CA ALA A 376 -31.12 4.07 -2.52
C ALA A 376 -32.21 3.01 -2.35
N SER A 377 -32.85 2.96 -1.18
CA SER A 377 -33.99 2.09 -0.97
C SER A 377 -35.08 2.47 -1.96
N LEU A 378 -35.47 1.54 -2.83
CA LEU A 378 -36.72 1.66 -3.59
C LEU A 378 -37.83 1.88 -2.57
N ILE A 379 -38.43 3.07 -2.57
CA ILE A 379 -39.66 3.33 -1.84
C ILE A 379 -40.64 2.29 -2.38
N LYS A 380 -41.01 1.30 -1.56
CA LYS A 380 -42.16 0.45 -1.84
C LYS A 380 -43.39 1.35 -1.74
N THR A 381 -43.76 1.96 -2.86
CA THR A 381 -45.06 2.61 -3.05
C THR A 381 -46.16 1.57 -3.00
#